data_AF-A0A7T1I721-F1
#
_entry.id   AF-A0A7T1I721-F1
#
_cell.length_a   1.000
_cell.length_b   1.000
_cell.length_c   1.000
_cell.angle_alpha   90.00
_cell.angle_beta   90.00
_cell.angle_gamma   90.00
#
_symmetry.space_group_name_H-M   'P 1'
#
loop_
_entity.id
_entity.type
_entity.pdbx_description
1 polymer ?
#
loop_
_entity_poly.entity_id
_entity_poly.type
_entity_poly.pdbx_seq_one_letter_code
_entity_poly.pdbx_strand_id
1 'polypeptide(L)'
;MDGLSGGPALLWEQLPQFFEDLEGNQANGSVVTLCALKVAFMTFLRASSLSGMRWEEWDASQDLWVIPGARMKNGDAHLIPMTDPLREVLETLRQLGTGNGFVFPSPRGASKGHMNPSSMNQHLVRMGYKGVLNAHGIRAIPMTAGQEVLGFPAEIIQRQLSHSIGDKIRMAYDRSEMLDERRRFMVAWCDALLAQGLKV
;
A
#
# COMPACT_ATOMS: atom_id res chain seq x y z
N MET A 1 -3.22 18.03 -24.95
CA MET A 1 -4.27 18.17 -23.93
C MET A 1 -5.40 17.27 -24.37
N ASP A 2 -5.49 16.06 -23.81
CA ASP A 2 -6.68 15.22 -23.90
C ASP A 2 -6.79 14.44 -22.59
N GLY A 3 -8.00 14.44 -22.04
CA GLY A 3 -8.24 14.32 -20.61
C GLY A 3 -8.14 12.91 -20.05
N LEU A 4 -7.65 12.84 -18.81
CA LEU A 4 -8.07 11.85 -17.85
C LEU A 4 -8.87 12.58 -16.78
N SER A 5 -10.19 12.39 -16.78
CA SER A 5 -11.09 12.70 -15.67
C SER A 5 -10.86 11.73 -14.49
N GLY A 6 -9.60 11.48 -14.14
CA GLY A 6 -9.18 10.64 -13.02
C GLY A 6 -9.08 11.48 -11.77
N GLY A 7 -9.49 10.94 -10.62
CA GLY A 7 -9.28 11.59 -9.33
C GLY A 7 -7.78 11.90 -9.05
N PRO A 8 -7.47 12.57 -7.94
CA PRO A 8 -6.11 13.04 -7.62
C PRO A 8 -5.12 11.88 -7.44
N ALA A 9 -4.39 11.54 -8.50
CA ALA A 9 -3.38 10.50 -8.58
C ALA A 9 -2.16 11.00 -9.39
N LEU A 10 -0.97 10.54 -9.03
CA LEU A 10 0.26 10.87 -9.75
C LEU A 10 0.44 9.96 -10.97
N LEU A 11 1.04 10.51 -12.02
CA LEU A 11 1.62 9.74 -13.11
C LEU A 11 2.94 9.11 -12.67
N TRP A 12 3.38 8.07 -13.39
CA TRP A 12 4.60 7.33 -13.06
C TRP A 12 5.84 8.22 -13.05
N GLU A 13 5.92 9.18 -13.99
CA GLU A 13 7.05 10.11 -14.13
C GLU A 13 7.10 11.16 -13.01
N GLN A 14 6.02 11.31 -12.24
CA GLN A 14 5.96 12.26 -11.11
C GLN A 14 6.40 11.63 -9.78
N LEU A 15 6.57 10.29 -9.74
CA LEU A 15 6.96 9.59 -8.53
C LEU A 15 8.33 10.00 -7.96
N PRO A 16 9.39 10.25 -8.79
CA PRO A 16 10.68 10.68 -8.27
C PRO A 16 10.60 11.94 -7.41
N GLN A 17 9.96 12.99 -7.93
CA GLN A 17 9.79 14.24 -7.16
C GLN A 17 8.98 14.00 -5.88
N PHE A 18 7.93 13.19 -5.96
CA PHE A 18 7.14 12.87 -4.77
C PHE A 18 7.96 12.14 -3.69
N PHE A 19 8.82 11.19 -4.08
CA PHE A 19 9.65 10.47 -3.12
C PHE A 19 10.76 11.35 -2.54
N GLU A 20 11.32 12.29 -3.30
CA GLU A 20 12.20 13.33 -2.76
C GLU A 20 11.48 14.18 -1.70
N ASP A 21 10.27 14.65 -1.98
CA ASP A 21 9.48 15.45 -1.03
C ASP A 21 9.12 14.65 0.22
N LEU A 22 8.75 13.38 0.07
CA LEU A 22 8.39 12.48 1.16
C LEU A 22 9.59 12.24 2.09
N GLU A 23 10.76 11.97 1.50
CA GLU A 23 12.00 11.75 2.24
C GLU A 23 12.51 13.03 2.91
N GLY A 24 12.41 14.17 2.21
CA GLY A 24 12.76 15.48 2.76
C GLY A 24 11.91 15.87 3.97
N ASN A 25 10.71 15.28 4.11
CA ASN A 25 9.81 15.41 5.26
C ASN A 25 9.62 16.86 5.76
N GLN A 26 9.61 17.85 4.86
CA GLN A 26 9.51 19.27 5.22
C GLN A 26 8.20 19.61 5.94
N ALA A 27 7.17 18.80 5.70
CA ALA A 27 5.87 18.90 6.36
C ALA A 27 5.85 18.34 7.80
N ASN A 28 6.98 17.88 8.34
CA ASN A 28 7.12 17.33 9.69
C ASN A 28 6.09 16.22 9.98
N GLY A 29 6.09 15.19 9.13
CA GLY A 29 5.35 13.95 9.32
C GLY A 29 5.99 13.09 10.40
N SER A 30 5.17 12.36 11.16
CA SER A 30 5.68 11.34 12.06
C SER A 30 6.23 10.16 11.27
N VAL A 31 7.23 9.46 11.82
CA VAL A 31 7.78 8.22 11.24
C VAL A 31 6.66 7.24 10.87
N VAL A 32 5.67 7.05 11.75
CA VAL A 32 4.50 6.20 11.49
C VAL A 32 3.73 6.61 10.23
N THR A 33 3.54 7.92 10.01
CA THR A 33 2.80 8.41 8.84
C THR A 33 3.62 8.26 7.57
N LEU A 34 4.93 8.50 7.63
CA LEU A 34 5.84 8.32 6.49
C LEU A 34 5.88 6.84 6.07
N CYS A 35 6.13 5.93 7.01
CA CYS A 35 6.10 4.49 6.75
C CYS A 35 4.74 4.04 6.21
N ALA A 36 3.63 4.56 6.74
CA ALA A 36 2.30 4.24 6.22
C ALA A 36 2.11 4.67 4.75
N LEU A 37 2.64 5.82 4.34
CA LEU A 37 2.63 6.24 2.95
C LEU A 37 3.51 5.33 2.09
N LYS A 38 4.73 5.01 2.53
CA LYS A 38 5.63 4.06 1.81
C LYS A 38 4.92 2.71 1.60
N VAL A 39 4.31 2.15 2.65
CA VAL A 39 3.55 0.89 2.57
C VAL A 39 2.32 1.03 1.69
N ALA A 40 1.63 2.18 1.68
CA ALA A 40 0.49 2.41 0.78
C ALA A 40 0.91 2.36 -0.70
N PHE A 41 2.08 2.91 -1.05
CA PHE A 41 2.65 2.81 -2.39
C PHE A 41 3.05 1.38 -2.76
N MET A 42 3.61 0.63 -1.82
CA MET A 42 4.05 -0.75 -2.06
C MET A 42 2.90 -1.75 -2.18
N THR A 43 1.83 -1.56 -1.40
CA THR A 43 0.76 -2.58 -1.21
C THR A 43 -0.58 -2.20 -1.81
N PHE A 44 -0.76 -0.91 -2.15
CA PHE A 44 -2.01 -0.36 -2.65
C PHE A 44 -3.18 -0.49 -1.69
N LEU A 45 -2.96 -0.76 -0.40
CA LEU A 45 -4.05 -0.98 0.55
C LEU A 45 -4.89 0.28 0.78
N ARG A 46 -6.16 0.06 1.13
CA ARG A 46 -7.00 1.16 1.64
C ARG A 46 -6.40 1.64 2.96
N ALA A 47 -6.45 2.94 3.20
CA ALA A 47 -5.90 3.55 4.41
C ALA A 47 -6.38 2.88 5.71
N SER A 48 -7.66 2.51 5.78
CA SER A 48 -8.24 1.82 6.94
C SER A 48 -7.73 0.38 7.10
N SER A 49 -7.53 -0.35 6.00
CA SER A 49 -7.00 -1.72 6.04
C SER A 49 -5.53 -1.72 6.45
N LEU A 50 -4.77 -0.76 5.93
CA LEU A 50 -3.35 -0.57 6.25
C LEU A 50 -3.17 -0.13 7.70
N SER A 51 -3.85 0.93 8.14
CA SER A 51 -3.62 1.48 9.48
C SER A 51 -3.95 0.50 10.58
N GLY A 52 -4.90 -0.41 10.35
CA GLY A 52 -5.30 -1.43 11.32
C GLY A 52 -4.31 -2.59 11.49
N MET A 53 -3.27 -2.70 10.65
CA MET A 53 -2.35 -3.85 10.62
C MET A 53 -1.88 -4.26 12.01
N ARG A 54 -1.96 -5.56 12.29
CA ARG A 54 -1.39 -6.17 13.51
C ARG A 54 -0.18 -7.03 13.15
N TRP A 55 0.77 -7.14 14.07
CA TRP A 55 1.94 -8.01 13.89
C TRP A 55 1.57 -9.48 13.66
N GLU A 56 0.47 -9.94 14.27
CA GLU A 56 -0.06 -11.31 14.10
C GLU A 56 -0.61 -11.59 12.69
N GLU A 57 -0.86 -10.55 11.88
CA GLU A 57 -1.29 -10.71 10.49
C GLU A 57 -0.13 -11.02 9.55
N TRP A 58 1.11 -10.95 10.04
CA TRP A 58 2.29 -11.34 9.28
C TRP A 58 2.56 -12.83 9.47
N ASP A 59 2.22 -13.62 8.44
CA ASP A 59 2.60 -15.01 8.33
C ASP A 59 4.01 -15.12 7.74
N ALA A 60 4.99 -15.23 8.62
CA ALA A 60 6.39 -15.40 8.23
C ALA A 60 6.68 -16.75 7.55
N SER A 61 5.83 -17.77 7.73
CA SER A 61 6.03 -19.08 7.10
C SER A 61 5.65 -19.09 5.62
N GLN A 62 4.71 -18.23 5.24
CA GLN A 62 4.23 -18.10 3.85
C GLN A 62 4.75 -16.84 3.15
N ASP A 63 5.48 -15.99 3.88
CA ASP A 63 5.87 -14.63 3.46
C ASP A 63 4.66 -13.82 2.99
N LEU A 64 3.61 -13.80 3.82
CA LEU A 64 2.37 -13.08 3.55
C LEU A 64 2.01 -12.15 4.71
N TRP A 65 1.44 -11.01 4.36
CA TRP A 65 0.55 -10.28 5.26
C TRP A 65 -0.89 -10.68 4.93
N VAL A 66 -1.54 -11.38 5.86
CA VAL A 66 -2.91 -11.89 5.76
C VAL A 66 -3.86 -10.93 6.45
N ILE A 67 -4.56 -10.09 5.69
CA ILE A 67 -5.59 -9.20 6.24
C ILE A 67 -6.87 -10.00 6.45
N PRO A 68 -7.40 -10.09 7.69
CA PRO A 68 -8.60 -10.85 7.97
C PRO A 68 -9.82 -10.30 7.21
N GLY A 69 -10.68 -11.20 6.73
CA GLY A 69 -11.90 -10.83 6.01
C GLY A 69 -12.84 -9.91 6.78
N ALA A 70 -12.84 -9.99 8.11
CA ALA A 70 -13.57 -9.07 8.99
C ALA A 70 -13.17 -7.59 8.84
N ARG A 71 -11.97 -7.29 8.30
CA ARG A 71 -11.53 -5.92 7.97
C ARG A 71 -11.60 -5.59 6.49
N MET A 72 -12.05 -6.53 5.66
CA MET A 72 -12.15 -6.38 4.22
C MET A 72 -13.59 -6.09 3.82
N LYS A 73 -13.75 -5.25 2.80
CA LYS A 73 -15.09 -4.81 2.35
C LYS A 73 -15.94 -5.97 1.81
N ASN A 74 -15.30 -6.99 1.24
CA ASN A 74 -15.94 -8.17 0.65
C ASN A 74 -16.05 -9.35 1.60
N GLY A 75 -15.53 -9.26 2.83
CA GLY A 75 -15.58 -10.36 3.81
C GLY A 75 -14.55 -11.46 3.62
N ASP A 76 -13.86 -11.52 2.47
CA ASP A 76 -12.77 -12.47 2.23
C ASP A 76 -11.44 -11.94 2.77
N ALA A 77 -10.59 -12.84 3.26
CA ALA A 77 -9.23 -12.49 3.61
C ALA A 77 -8.48 -11.96 2.39
N HIS A 78 -7.55 -11.04 2.61
CA HIS A 78 -6.73 -10.49 1.53
C HIS A 78 -5.26 -10.71 1.83
N LEU A 79 -4.61 -11.45 0.93
CA LEU A 79 -3.21 -11.82 1.05
C LEU A 79 -2.34 -10.74 0.39
N ILE A 80 -1.32 -10.24 1.08
CA ILE A 80 -0.33 -9.33 0.51
C ILE A 80 1.01 -10.06 0.49
N PRO A 81 1.58 -10.37 -0.69
CA PRO A 81 2.94 -10.89 -0.77
C PRO A 81 3.93 -9.95 -0.10
N MET A 82 4.73 -10.48 0.82
CA MET A 82 5.80 -9.75 1.46
C MET A 82 6.99 -9.62 0.50
N THR A 83 7.55 -8.42 0.42
CA THR A 83 8.80 -8.12 -0.29
C THR A 83 9.85 -7.63 0.71
N ASP A 84 11.12 -7.72 0.37
CA ASP A 84 12.19 -7.23 1.25
C ASP A 84 12.05 -5.73 1.57
N PRO A 85 11.77 -4.84 0.59
CA PRO A 85 11.55 -3.42 0.87
C PRO A 85 10.35 -3.17 1.79
N LEU A 86 9.25 -3.93 1.63
CA LEU A 86 8.11 -3.85 2.53
C LEU A 86 8.52 -4.27 3.95
N ARG A 87 9.27 -5.37 4.08
CA ARG A 87 9.75 -5.87 5.37
C ARG A 87 10.61 -4.85 6.10
N GLU A 88 11.52 -4.19 5.39
CA GLU A 88 12.39 -3.13 5.95
C GLU A 88 11.58 -1.96 6.52
N VAL A 89 10.57 -1.49 5.80
CA VAL A 89 9.70 -0.39 6.28
C VAL A 89 8.90 -0.82 7.51
N LEU A 90 8.37 -2.05 7.53
CA LEU A 90 7.65 -2.54 8.72
C LEU A 90 8.60 -2.71 9.90
N GLU A 91 9.81 -3.21 9.68
CA GLU A 91 10.79 -3.43 10.75
C GLU A 91 11.20 -2.12 11.44
N THR A 92 11.29 -1.02 10.68
CA THR A 92 11.47 0.33 11.23
C THR A 92 10.38 0.68 12.26
N LEU A 93 9.13 0.28 12.00
CA LEU A 93 8.03 0.51 12.93
C LEU A 93 8.08 -0.41 14.15
N ARG A 94 8.60 -1.63 14.00
CA ARG A 94 8.76 -2.58 15.12
C ARG A 94 9.70 -2.01 16.19
N GLN A 95 10.73 -1.29 15.78
CA GLN A 95 11.70 -0.64 16.67
C GLN A 95 11.10 0.51 17.50
N LEU A 96 9.95 1.08 17.10
CA LEU A 96 9.26 2.13 17.86
C LEU A 96 8.57 1.60 19.14
N GLY A 97 8.41 0.28 19.30
CA GLY A 97 8.15 -0.36 20.59
C GLY A 97 6.85 0.06 21.32
N THR A 98 5.71 0.09 20.64
CA THR A 98 4.48 0.69 21.19
C THR A 98 3.58 -0.24 22.01
N GLY A 99 3.89 -1.55 22.07
CA GLY A 99 3.31 -2.49 23.03
C GLY A 99 1.82 -2.84 22.86
N ASN A 100 1.12 -2.34 21.83
CA ASN A 100 -0.32 -2.59 21.61
C ASN A 100 -0.64 -3.53 20.45
N GLY A 101 0.39 -4.14 19.85
CA GLY A 101 0.27 -5.13 18.78
C GLY A 101 0.00 -4.56 17.38
N PHE A 102 -0.21 -3.24 17.24
CA PHE A 102 -0.37 -2.60 15.94
C PHE A 102 0.98 -2.25 15.32
N VAL A 103 1.08 -2.45 14.01
CA VAL A 103 2.26 -2.08 13.21
C VAL A 103 2.33 -0.57 13.01
N PHE A 104 1.17 0.08 12.84
CA PHE A 104 1.05 1.53 12.75
C PHE A 104 0.40 2.09 14.01
N PRO A 105 1.14 2.29 15.10
CA PRO A 105 0.58 2.71 16.38
C PRO A 105 0.12 4.17 16.36
N SER A 106 -0.86 4.49 17.21
CA SER A 106 -1.30 5.86 17.39
C SER A 106 -0.17 6.72 17.99
N PRO A 107 0.13 7.92 17.44
CA PRO A 107 1.10 8.83 18.06
C PRO A 107 0.59 9.41 19.39
N ARG A 108 -0.69 9.18 19.73
CA ARG A 108 -1.31 9.60 21.00
C ARG A 108 -1.14 8.57 22.12
N GLY A 109 -0.35 7.52 21.90
CA GLY A 109 -0.01 6.50 22.89
C GLY A 109 -0.72 5.15 22.66
N ALA A 110 -0.18 4.11 23.31
CA ALA A 110 -0.55 2.72 23.13
C ALA A 110 -2.04 2.43 23.35
N SER A 111 -2.67 3.10 24.33
CA SER A 111 -4.10 2.93 24.66
C SER A 111 -5.05 3.46 23.59
N LYS A 112 -4.55 4.22 22.60
CA LYS A 112 -5.35 4.75 21.49
C LYS A 112 -5.36 3.85 20.25
N GLY A 113 -4.74 2.67 20.34
CA GLY A 113 -4.70 1.69 19.26
C GLY A 113 -3.79 2.14 18.12
N HIS A 114 -4.30 2.10 16.89
CA HIS A 114 -3.53 2.41 15.69
C HIS A 114 -3.62 3.87 15.25
N MET A 115 -2.81 4.25 14.25
CA MET A 115 -2.84 5.56 13.61
C MET A 115 -4.24 5.86 13.02
N ASN A 116 -4.61 7.13 12.94
CA ASN A 116 -5.84 7.52 12.25
C ASN A 116 -5.64 7.34 10.73
N PRO A 117 -6.54 6.63 10.00
CA PRO A 117 -6.42 6.45 8.56
C PRO A 117 -6.28 7.77 7.77
N SER A 118 -6.91 8.85 8.27
CA SER A 118 -6.86 10.17 7.63
C SER A 118 -5.51 10.87 7.76
N SER A 119 -4.62 10.42 8.65
CA SER A 119 -3.30 11.03 8.85
C SER A 119 -2.45 11.06 7.58
N MET A 120 -2.55 10.02 6.73
CA MET A 120 -1.86 10.02 5.43
C MET A 120 -2.34 11.17 4.53
N ASN A 121 -3.64 11.35 4.35
CA ASN A 121 -4.20 12.43 3.54
C ASN A 121 -3.88 13.81 4.12
N GLN A 122 -3.97 13.96 5.44
CA GLN A 122 -3.60 15.21 6.11
C GLN A 122 -2.12 15.54 5.89
N HIS A 123 -1.24 14.54 5.87
CA HIS A 123 0.17 14.75 5.59
C HIS A 123 0.43 15.09 4.12
N LEU A 124 -0.20 14.39 3.16
CA LEU A 124 -0.13 14.73 1.74
C LEU A 124 -0.57 16.18 1.48
N VAL A 125 -1.66 16.63 2.12
CA VAL A 125 -2.11 18.03 2.04
C VAL A 125 -1.04 19.00 2.58
N ARG A 126 -0.42 18.68 3.72
CA ARG A 126 0.66 19.51 4.29
C ARG A 126 1.93 19.54 3.42
N MET A 127 2.20 18.47 2.67
CA MET A 127 3.27 18.41 1.68
C MET A 127 2.95 19.21 0.40
N GLY A 128 1.75 19.80 0.28
CA GLY A 128 1.33 20.56 -0.91
C GLY A 128 0.57 19.76 -1.96
N TYR A 129 0.28 18.47 -1.70
CA TYR A 129 -0.38 17.59 -2.67
C TYR A 129 -1.92 17.66 -2.64
N LYS A 130 -2.49 18.71 -2.06
CA LYS A 130 -3.95 18.88 -2.03
C LYS A 130 -4.52 18.98 -3.45
N GLY A 131 -5.40 18.05 -3.81
CA GLY A 131 -5.98 17.98 -5.16
C GLY A 131 -5.05 17.35 -6.21
N VAL A 132 -3.81 17.01 -5.83
CA VAL A 132 -2.82 16.35 -6.70
C VAL A 132 -2.74 14.86 -6.37
N LEU A 133 -2.59 14.51 -5.09
CA LEU A 133 -2.54 13.12 -4.63
C LEU A 133 -3.32 12.95 -3.32
N ASN A 134 -4.05 11.84 -3.22
CA ASN A 134 -4.57 11.35 -1.94
C ASN A 134 -4.37 9.82 -1.83
N ALA A 135 -4.66 9.26 -0.66
CA ALA A 135 -4.49 7.82 -0.39
C ALA A 135 -5.32 6.92 -1.31
N HIS A 136 -6.43 7.41 -1.87
CA HIS A 136 -7.18 6.66 -2.89
C HIS A 136 -6.48 6.74 -4.26
N GLY A 137 -5.93 7.90 -4.60
CA GLY A 137 -5.12 8.12 -5.80
C GLY A 137 -3.90 7.23 -5.88
N ILE A 138 -3.21 6.99 -4.76
CA ILE A 138 -2.08 6.03 -4.68
C ILE A 138 -2.51 4.64 -5.22
N ARG A 139 -3.74 4.20 -4.93
CA ARG A 139 -4.26 2.90 -5.38
C ARG A 139 -4.59 2.86 -6.87
N ALA A 140 -4.74 4.01 -7.52
CA ALA A 140 -5.02 4.08 -8.95
C ALA A 140 -3.74 3.94 -9.80
N ILE A 141 -2.59 4.39 -9.28
CA ILE A 141 -1.29 4.34 -9.95
C ILE A 141 -0.94 2.95 -10.53
N PRO A 142 -1.01 1.84 -9.76
CA PRO A 142 -0.62 0.53 -10.28
C PRO A 142 -1.51 0.03 -11.43
N MET A 143 -2.75 0.50 -11.57
CA MET A 143 -3.63 0.06 -12.66
C MET A 143 -3.08 0.47 -14.02
N THR A 144 -2.48 1.64 -14.12
CA THR A 144 -1.86 2.12 -15.36
C THR A 144 -0.39 1.71 -15.40
N ALA A 145 0.40 2.10 -14.39
CA ALA A 145 1.84 1.88 -14.40
C ALA A 145 2.22 0.39 -14.34
N GLY A 146 1.47 -0.44 -13.61
CA GLY A 146 1.72 -1.88 -13.54
C GLY A 146 1.57 -2.57 -14.90
N GLN A 147 0.70 -2.06 -15.78
CA GLN A 147 0.52 -2.58 -17.14
C GLN A 147 1.51 -1.94 -18.11
N GLU A 148 1.56 -0.61 -18.15
CA GLU A 148 2.30 0.13 -19.19
C GLU A 148 3.81 0.16 -18.95
N VAL A 149 4.25 0.20 -17.69
CA VAL A 149 5.67 0.27 -17.34
C VAL A 149 6.23 -1.13 -17.06
N LEU A 150 5.48 -1.95 -16.29
CA LEU A 150 5.98 -3.26 -15.85
C LEU A 150 5.46 -4.43 -16.68
N GLY A 151 4.48 -4.22 -17.58
CA GLY A 151 3.99 -5.26 -18.48
C GLY A 151 3.15 -6.36 -17.79
N PHE A 152 2.67 -6.15 -16.56
CA PHE A 152 1.87 -7.16 -15.87
C PHE A 152 0.40 -7.13 -16.32
N PRO A 153 -0.28 -8.30 -16.39
CA PRO A 153 -1.69 -8.34 -16.77
C PRO A 153 -2.59 -7.60 -15.76
N ALA A 154 -3.60 -6.88 -16.27
CA ALA A 154 -4.61 -6.20 -15.45
C ALA A 154 -5.23 -7.10 -14.38
N GLU A 155 -5.46 -8.39 -14.69
CA GLU A 155 -6.03 -9.35 -13.74
C GLU A 155 -5.18 -9.50 -12.47
N ILE A 156 -3.85 -9.57 -12.59
CA ILE A 156 -2.94 -9.69 -11.44
C ILE A 156 -3.05 -8.45 -10.55
N ILE A 157 -3.04 -7.27 -11.18
CA ILE A 157 -3.08 -5.98 -10.50
C ILE A 157 -4.43 -5.80 -9.79
N GLN A 158 -5.55 -6.13 -10.46
CA GLN A 158 -6.89 -6.04 -9.88
C GLN A 158 -7.08 -6.98 -8.69
N ARG A 159 -6.57 -8.23 -8.78
CA ARG A 159 -6.57 -9.17 -7.64
C ARG A 159 -5.78 -8.60 -6.47
N GLN A 160 -4.61 -8.02 -6.72
CA GLN A 160 -3.79 -7.40 -5.69
C GLN A 160 -4.44 -6.17 -5.05
N LEU A 161 -5.30 -5.46 -5.78
CA LEU A 161 -6.06 -4.32 -5.25
C LEU A 161 -7.30 -4.72 -4.41
N SER A 162 -7.59 -6.02 -4.27
CA SER A 162 -8.84 -6.55 -3.69
C SER A 162 -10.06 -5.92 -4.38
N HIS A 163 -10.01 -5.84 -5.71
CA HIS A 163 -11.16 -5.49 -6.53
C HIS A 163 -11.95 -6.76 -6.83
N SER A 164 -13.27 -6.70 -6.64
CA SER A 164 -14.16 -7.77 -7.07
C SER A 164 -14.08 -7.86 -8.59
N ILE A 165 -13.44 -8.90 -9.12
CA ILE A 165 -13.41 -9.17 -10.54
C ILE A 165 -14.79 -9.71 -10.90
N GLY A 166 -15.63 -8.83 -11.47
CA GLY A 166 -16.94 -9.21 -11.94
C GLY A 166 -16.81 -10.14 -13.15
N ASP A 167 -17.02 -11.44 -12.94
CA ASP A 167 -18.08 -12.17 -13.62
C ASP A 167 -18.26 -13.56 -12.98
N LYS A 168 -19.52 -13.99 -12.91
CA LYS A 168 -20.01 -15.28 -12.40
C LYS A 168 -19.54 -16.51 -13.19
N ILE A 169 -18.42 -16.43 -13.92
CA ILE A 169 -17.89 -17.53 -14.73
C ILE A 169 -16.39 -17.67 -14.48
N ARG A 170 -16.06 -18.25 -13.31
CA ARG A 170 -14.94 -19.20 -13.10
C ARG A 170 -14.95 -19.67 -11.64
N MET A 171 -16.11 -20.15 -11.19
CA MET A 171 -16.16 -21.15 -10.12
C MET A 171 -15.76 -22.50 -10.74
N ALA A 172 -14.47 -22.81 -10.67
CA ALA A 172 -13.87 -24.14 -10.65
C ALA A 172 -12.43 -23.98 -11.12
N TYR A 173 -11.50 -23.87 -10.18
CA TYR A 173 -10.36 -24.76 -10.01
C TYR A 173 -9.42 -24.10 -8.99
N ASP A 174 -9.02 -24.91 -8.02
CA ASP A 174 -8.26 -24.66 -6.80
C ASP A 174 -6.80 -24.24 -7.09
N ARG A 175 -6.65 -23.16 -7.88
CA ARG A 175 -5.42 -22.42 -8.27
C ARG A 175 -5.64 -20.89 -8.21
N SER A 176 -6.73 -20.46 -7.56
CA SER A 176 -7.54 -19.27 -7.92
C SER A 176 -7.14 -17.92 -7.31
N GLU A 177 -5.98 -17.82 -6.63
CA GLU A 177 -5.45 -16.54 -6.13
C GLU A 177 -4.34 -15.94 -6.98
N MET A 178 -3.78 -16.69 -7.95
CA MET A 178 -2.62 -16.27 -8.76
C MET A 178 -1.47 -15.74 -7.89
N LEU A 179 -1.24 -16.39 -6.74
CA LEU A 179 -0.37 -15.86 -5.69
C LEU A 179 1.08 -15.76 -6.16
N ASP A 180 1.56 -16.69 -6.98
CA ASP A 180 2.92 -16.67 -7.52
C ASP A 180 3.10 -15.55 -8.57
N GLU A 181 2.10 -15.30 -9.40
CA GLU A 181 2.08 -14.12 -10.29
C GLU A 181 2.04 -12.81 -9.49
N ARG A 182 1.25 -12.77 -8.41
CA ARG A 182 1.15 -11.60 -7.53
C ARG A 182 2.43 -11.37 -6.75
N ARG A 183 3.13 -12.42 -6.31
CA ARG A 183 4.48 -12.34 -5.73
C ARG A 183 5.45 -11.70 -6.72
N ARG A 184 5.50 -12.20 -7.96
CA ARG A 184 6.33 -11.63 -9.03
C ARG A 184 5.99 -10.15 -9.29
N PHE A 185 4.71 -9.80 -9.33
CA PHE A 185 4.26 -8.43 -9.48
C PHE A 185 4.69 -7.54 -8.32
N MET A 186 4.45 -7.97 -7.08
CA MET A 186 4.77 -7.19 -5.89
C MET A 186 6.28 -6.92 -5.77
N VAL A 187 7.13 -7.91 -6.08
CA VAL A 187 8.60 -7.74 -6.11
C VAL A 187 8.98 -6.72 -7.19
N ALA A 188 8.59 -6.94 -8.44
CA ALA A 188 8.91 -6.04 -9.55
C ALA A 188 8.38 -4.61 -9.31
N TRP A 189 7.20 -4.49 -8.69
CA TRP A 189 6.61 -3.21 -8.32
C TRP A 189 7.45 -2.48 -7.27
N CYS A 190 7.83 -3.16 -6.19
CA CYS A 190 8.66 -2.56 -5.15
C CYS A 190 10.03 -2.15 -5.70
N ASP A 191 10.67 -3.01 -6.50
CA ASP A 191 11.95 -2.71 -7.16
C ASP A 191 11.84 -1.47 -8.07
N ALA A 192 10.73 -1.35 -8.81
CA ALA A 192 10.46 -0.19 -9.65
C ALA A 192 10.23 1.09 -8.84
N LEU A 193 9.56 1.02 -7.68
CA LEU A 193 9.42 2.16 -6.79
C LEU A 193 10.77 2.59 -6.20
N LEU A 194 11.63 1.64 -5.81
CA LEU A 194 12.99 1.94 -5.35
C LEU A 194 13.82 2.61 -6.45
N ALA A 195 13.72 2.13 -7.68
CA ALA A 195 14.37 2.74 -8.85
C ALA A 195 13.84 4.15 -9.13
N GLN A 196 12.58 4.43 -8.79
CA GLN A 196 11.99 5.78 -8.82
C GLN A 196 12.40 6.65 -7.63
N GLY A 197 13.22 6.16 -6.69
CA GLY A 197 13.74 6.96 -5.58
C GLY A 197 13.01 6.77 -4.24
N LEU A 198 12.07 5.81 -4.14
CA LEU A 198 11.53 5.42 -2.84
C LEU A 198 12.67 4.88 -1.96
N LYS A 199 12.83 5.43 -0.76
CA LYS A 199 13.75 4.90 0.25
C LYS A 199 12.99 4.09 1.29
N VAL A 200 13.58 3.00 1.76
CA VAL A 200 13.01 2.13 2.81
C VAL A 200 13.75 2.25 4.12
#